data_AF-A0A519E1N7-F1
#
_entry.id   AF-A0A519E1N7-F1
#
_cell.length_a   1.000
_cell.length_b   1.000
_cell.length_c   1.000
_cell.angle_alpha   90.00
_cell.angle_beta   90.00
_cell.angle_gamma   90.00
#
_symmetry.space_group_name_H-M   'P 1'
#
loop_
_entity.id
_entity.type
_entity.pdbx_description
1 polymer ?
#
loop_
_entity_poly.entity_id
_entity_poly.type
_entity_poly.pdbx_seq_one_letter_code
_entity_poly.pdbx_strand_id
1 'polypeptide(L)'
;MLNAAIGQSSMASLLKQDAVRLQQEAQALSQGVVPGSTHNQNEISFEQVLRRVDDRDQAAAARMEAVERGESDDLVGAMLASQEASLSFSMLMQVRNKVAGAVDELIKMQL
;
A
#
# COMPACT_ATOMS: atom_id res chain seq x y z
N MET A 1 10.07 45.62 -4.15
CA MET A 1 9.70 44.40 -3.41
C MET A 1 8.92 43.45 -4.32
N LEU A 2 9.56 42.80 -5.31
CA LEU A 2 8.85 41.93 -6.28
C LEU A 2 9.64 40.70 -6.75
N ASN A 3 10.61 40.20 -5.98
CA ASN A 3 11.48 39.08 -6.42
C ASN A 3 11.41 37.83 -5.51
N ALA A 4 10.51 37.78 -4.53
CA ALA A 4 10.42 36.65 -3.57
C ALA A 4 9.25 35.67 -3.83
N ALA A 5 8.27 36.02 -4.66
CA ALA A 5 7.05 35.22 -4.86
C ALA A 5 7.16 34.16 -5.98
N ILE A 6 8.17 34.23 -6.85
CA ILE A 6 8.28 33.36 -8.03
C ILE A 6 8.90 31.98 -7.68
N GLY A 7 9.73 31.91 -6.63
CA GLY A 7 10.36 30.65 -6.20
C GLY A 7 9.46 29.68 -5.42
N GLN A 8 8.39 30.17 -4.79
CA GLN A 8 7.46 29.31 -4.02
C GLN A 8 6.47 28.58 -4.92
N SER A 9 6.06 29.19 -6.03
CA SER A 9 5.08 28.65 -6.98
C SER A 9 5.65 27.49 -7.80
N SER A 10 6.94 27.55 -8.15
CA SER A 10 7.62 26.47 -8.89
C SER A 10 7.79 25.22 -8.01
N MET A 11 8.16 25.38 -6.73
CA MET A 11 8.29 24.26 -5.80
C MET A 11 6.94 23.59 -5.49
N ALA A 12 5.89 24.38 -5.26
CA ALA A 12 4.54 23.86 -5.08
C ALA A 12 4.02 23.11 -6.32
N SER A 13 4.39 23.58 -7.52
CA SER A 13 4.04 22.92 -8.78
C SER A 13 4.80 21.60 -8.97
N LEU A 14 6.08 21.54 -8.59
CA LEU A 14 6.89 20.32 -8.64
C LEU A 14 6.35 19.26 -7.68
N LEU A 15 6.05 19.63 -6.43
CA LEU A 15 5.44 18.68 -5.46
C LEU A 15 4.10 18.15 -5.96
N LYS A 16 3.26 19.01 -6.55
CA LYS A 16 1.96 18.61 -7.10
C LYS A 16 2.13 17.69 -8.32
N GLN A 17 3.16 17.91 -9.13
CA GLN A 17 3.48 17.05 -10.26
C GLN A 17 3.96 15.67 -9.81
N ASP A 18 4.80 15.59 -8.78
CA ASP A 18 5.27 14.32 -8.21
C ASP A 18 4.14 13.55 -7.51
N ALA A 19 3.27 14.22 -6.76
CA ALA A 19 2.11 13.60 -6.11
C ALA A 19 1.15 12.95 -7.13
N VAL A 20 0.92 13.60 -8.26
CA VAL A 20 0.06 13.05 -9.33
C VAL A 20 0.71 11.83 -9.99
N ARG A 21 2.04 11.81 -10.17
CA ARG A 21 2.75 10.66 -10.75
C ARG A 21 2.68 9.44 -9.83
N LEU A 22 2.91 9.62 -8.53
CA LEU A 22 2.79 8.54 -7.55
C LEU A 22 1.37 7.96 -7.49
N GLN A 23 0.35 8.81 -7.61
CA GLN A 23 -1.03 8.35 -7.62
C GLN A 23 -1.41 7.58 -8.90
N GLN A 24 -0.87 7.99 -10.05
CA GLN A 24 -1.05 7.25 -11.30
C GLN A 24 -0.33 5.90 -11.29
N GLU A 25 0.87 5.83 -10.70
CA GLU A 25 1.62 4.58 -10.57
C GLU A 25 0.94 3.60 -9.61
N ALA A 26 0.43 4.09 -8.47
CA ALA A 26 -0.39 3.28 -7.56
C ALA A 26 -1.67 2.75 -8.22
N GLN A 27 -2.30 3.55 -9.10
CA GLN A 27 -3.46 3.12 -9.87
C GLN A 27 -3.10 2.08 -10.96
N ALA A 28 -1.96 2.24 -11.65
CA ALA A 28 -1.48 1.28 -12.64
C ALA A 28 -1.16 -0.09 -12.00
N LEU A 29 -0.55 -0.09 -10.82
CA LEU A 29 -0.30 -1.31 -10.05
C LEU A 29 -1.60 -2.00 -9.62
N SER A 30 -2.68 -1.25 -9.36
CA SER A 30 -3.99 -1.81 -9.02
C SER A 30 -4.78 -2.37 -10.22
N GLN A 31 -4.47 -1.96 -11.45
CA GLN A 31 -5.15 -2.43 -12.67
C GLN A 31 -4.45 -3.64 -13.33
N GLY A 32 -3.19 -3.91 -12.99
CA GLY A 32 -2.40 -5.00 -13.57
C GLY A 32 -2.61 -6.39 -12.95
N VAL A 33 -3.35 -6.51 -11.83
CA VAL A 33 -3.60 -7.80 -11.18
C VAL A 33 -4.86 -8.43 -11.76
N VAL A 34 -4.72 -9.06 -12.94
CA VAL A 34 -5.75 -9.91 -13.54
C VAL A 34 -5.51 -11.34 -13.05
N PRO A 35 -6.31 -11.88 -12.11
CA PRO A 35 -6.15 -13.24 -11.66
C PRO A 35 -6.84 -14.16 -12.67
N GLY A 36 -6.10 -14.60 -13.68
CA GLY A 36 -6.65 -15.48 -14.72
C GLY A 36 -5.66 -16.41 -15.41
N SER A 37 -4.35 -16.29 -15.20
CA SER A 37 -3.39 -17.06 -15.99
C SER A 37 -2.05 -17.31 -15.30
N THR A 38 -2.08 -17.90 -14.10
CA THR A 38 -0.93 -18.66 -13.57
C THR A 38 -1.42 -19.69 -12.55
N HIS A 39 -1.97 -20.81 -13.03
CA HIS A 39 -2.16 -21.99 -12.19
C HIS A 39 -0.82 -22.74 -12.14
N ASN A 40 -0.40 -23.11 -10.92
CA ASN A 40 0.83 -23.82 -10.54
C ASN A 40 2.07 -22.92 -10.35
N GLN A 41 2.34 -22.58 -9.08
CA GLN A 41 3.46 -23.10 -8.26
C GLN A 41 3.53 -22.19 -7.02
N ASN A 42 3.01 -22.68 -5.89
CA ASN A 42 2.83 -22.00 -4.60
C ASN A 42 1.57 -21.12 -4.50
N GLU A 43 0.39 -21.75 -4.37
CA GLU A 43 -0.81 -21.05 -3.89
C GLU A 43 -0.54 -20.51 -2.47
N ILE A 44 -0.10 -19.27 -2.39
CA ILE A 44 -0.12 -18.53 -1.14
C ILE A 44 -1.60 -18.37 -0.79
N SER A 45 -2.03 -19.04 0.27
CA SER A 45 -3.41 -18.96 0.76
C SER A 45 -3.74 -17.50 1.11
N PHE A 46 -4.96 -17.05 0.84
CA PHE A 46 -5.44 -15.74 1.27
C PHE A 46 -5.28 -15.56 2.79
N GLU A 47 -5.45 -16.63 3.56
CA GLU A 47 -5.26 -16.64 5.01
C GLU A 47 -3.78 -16.44 5.40
N GLN A 48 -2.83 -16.96 4.61
CA GLN A 48 -1.40 -16.69 4.81
C GLN A 48 -1.05 -15.24 4.46
N VAL A 49 -1.67 -14.67 3.42
CA VAL A 49 -1.49 -13.24 3.07
C VAL A 49 -2.03 -12.36 4.20
N LEU A 50 -3.22 -12.68 4.73
CA LEU A 50 -3.81 -11.97 5.86
C LEU A 50 -2.90 -11.98 7.08
N ARG A 51 -2.42 -13.16 7.50
CA ARG A 51 -1.48 -13.29 8.62
C ARG A 51 -0.21 -12.47 8.41
N ARG A 52 0.37 -12.52 7.21
CA ARG A 52 1.58 -11.75 6.91
C ARG A 52 1.38 -10.23 6.98
N VAL A 53 0.19 -9.74 6.62
CA VAL A 53 -0.16 -8.31 6.76
C VAL A 53 -0.30 -7.95 8.23
N ASP A 54 -0.98 -8.80 9.01
CA ASP A 54 -1.14 -8.62 10.47
C ASP A 54 0.22 -8.60 11.19
N ASP A 55 1.10 -9.55 10.87
CA ASP A 55 2.46 -9.61 11.42
C ASP A 55 3.26 -8.33 11.14
N ARG A 56 3.09 -7.74 9.94
CA ARG A 56 3.77 -6.50 9.56
C ARG A 56 3.21 -5.29 10.28
N ASP A 57 1.90 -5.22 10.47
CA ASP A 57 1.24 -4.16 11.22
C ASP A 57 1.69 -4.16 12.68
N GLN A 58 1.66 -5.34 13.32
CA GLN A 58 2.15 -5.51 14.70
C GLN A 58 3.63 -5.17 14.84
N ALA A 59 4.48 -5.63 13.92
CA ALA A 59 5.90 -5.32 13.94
C ALA A 59 6.19 -3.81 13.77
N ALA A 60 5.44 -3.13 12.90
CA ALA A 60 5.54 -1.69 12.72
C ALA A 60 5.11 -0.94 13.99
N ALA A 61 3.99 -1.33 14.60
CA ALA A 61 3.50 -0.75 15.84
C ALA A 61 4.51 -0.92 16.99
N ALA A 62 5.06 -2.13 17.16
CA ALA A 62 6.06 -2.41 18.19
C ALA A 62 7.35 -1.59 18.02
N ARG A 63 7.81 -1.39 16.77
CA ARG A 63 8.98 -0.54 16.49
C ARG A 63 8.70 0.92 16.80
N MET A 64 7.53 1.42 16.42
CA MET A 64 7.15 2.80 16.69
C MET A 64 7.04 3.06 18.20
N GLU A 65 6.43 2.14 18.93
CA GLU A 65 6.31 2.20 20.39
C GLU A 65 7.69 2.14 21.08
N ALA A 66 8.60 1.27 20.61
CA ALA A 66 9.97 1.22 21.13
C ALA A 66 10.72 2.54 20.92
N VAL A 67 10.49 3.22 19.79
CA VAL A 67 11.06 4.55 19.53
C VAL A 67 10.42 5.61 20.43
N GLU A 68 9.10 5.58 20.60
CA GLU A 68 8.38 6.51 21.47
C GLU A 68 8.79 6.38 22.95
N ARG A 69 9.10 5.16 23.41
CA ARG A 69 9.61 4.89 24.77
C ARG A 69 11.11 5.21 24.93
N GLY A 70 11.82 5.53 23.84
CA GLY A 70 13.27 5.75 23.85
C GLY A 70 14.08 4.46 24.04
N GLU A 71 13.48 3.30 23.80
CA GLU A 71 14.16 1.99 23.78
C GLU A 71 14.88 1.73 22.45
N SER A 72 14.52 2.49 21.41
CA SER A 72 15.12 2.44 20.07
C SER A 72 15.31 3.85 19.51
N ASP A 73 16.47 4.10 18.90
CA ASP A 73 16.74 5.37 18.19
C ASP A 73 16.38 5.29 16.69
N ASP A 74 15.92 4.13 16.22
CA ASP A 74 15.62 3.89 14.80
C ASP A 74 14.22 4.36 14.39
N LEU A 75 14.02 5.69 14.43
CA LEU A 75 12.78 6.31 13.98
C LEU A 75 12.53 6.08 12.48
N VAL A 76 13.59 6.08 11.67
CA VAL A 76 13.47 5.92 10.21
C VAL A 76 13.02 4.51 9.87
N GLY A 77 13.59 3.49 10.49
CA GLY A 77 13.16 2.10 10.32
C GLY A 77 11.76 1.85 10.84
N ALA A 78 11.36 2.48 11.96
CA ALA A 78 9.98 2.43 12.44
C ALA A 78 9.00 3.05 11.43
N MET A 79 9.28 4.25 10.93
CA MET A 79 8.43 4.92 9.94
C MET A 79 8.39 4.18 8.60
N LEU A 80 9.50 3.57 8.17
CA LEU A 80 9.51 2.74 6.96
C LEU A 80 8.65 1.48 7.15
N ALA A 81 8.78 0.80 8.29
CA ALA A 81 7.94 -0.36 8.61
C ALA A 81 6.44 0.00 8.61
N SER A 82 6.07 1.17 9.13
CA SER A 82 4.69 1.66 9.10
C SER A 82 4.18 1.95 7.69
N GLN A 83 5.03 2.49 6.81
CA GLN A 83 4.69 2.68 5.40
C GLN A 83 4.51 1.34 4.68
N GLU A 84 5.40 0.37 4.92
CA GLU A 84 5.30 -0.98 4.37
C GLU A 84 4.04 -1.70 4.82
N ALA A 85 3.66 -1.59 6.10
CA ALA A 85 2.44 -2.15 6.65
C ALA A 85 1.20 -1.52 6.01
N SER A 86 1.14 -0.19 5.93
CA SER A 86 0.03 0.56 5.31
C SER A 86 -0.15 0.20 3.83
N LEU A 87 0.95 0.06 3.10
CA LEU A 87 0.94 -0.35 1.70
C LEU A 87 0.45 -1.79 1.54
N SER A 88 0.97 -2.72 2.37
CA SER A 88 0.57 -4.12 2.36
C SER A 88 -0.93 -4.30 2.65
N PHE A 89 -1.45 -3.54 3.61
CA PHE A 89 -2.88 -3.50 3.93
C PHE A 89 -3.73 -2.98 2.77
N SER A 90 -3.28 -1.91 2.12
CA SER A 90 -3.98 -1.33 0.96
C SER A 90 -4.06 -2.32 -0.20
N MET A 91 -2.99 -3.07 -0.46
CA MET A 91 -2.96 -4.15 -1.45
C MET A 91 -3.92 -5.29 -1.09
N LEU A 92 -3.97 -5.69 0.17
CA LEU A 92 -4.88 -6.74 0.65
C LEU A 92 -6.35 -6.35 0.45
N MET A 93 -6.72 -5.09 0.71
CA MET A 93 -8.09 -4.61 0.46
C MET A 93 -8.46 -4.68 -1.02
N GLN A 94 -7.51 -4.46 -1.93
CA GLN A 94 -7.74 -4.65 -3.36
C GLN A 94 -8.02 -6.11 -3.69
N VAL A 95 -7.20 -7.04 -3.16
CA VAL A 95 -7.42 -8.49 -3.34
C VAL A 95 -8.77 -8.91 -2.77
N ARG A 96 -9.11 -8.47 -1.56
CA ARG A 96 -10.42 -8.72 -0.92
C ARG A 96 -11.58 -8.30 -1.82
N ASN A 97 -11.55 -7.08 -2.35
CA ASN A 97 -12.61 -6.55 -3.21
C ASN A 97 -12.71 -7.33 -4.53
N LYS A 98 -11.57 -7.77 -5.10
CA LYS A 98 -11.54 -8.58 -6.32
C LYS A 98 -12.07 -10.00 -6.09
N VAL A 99 -11.73 -10.64 -4.97
CA VAL A 99 -12.23 -11.97 -4.60
C VAL A 99 -13.75 -11.93 -4.40
N ALA A 100 -14.26 -10.92 -3.68
CA ALA A 100 -15.70 -10.76 -3.52
C ALA A 100 -16.44 -10.59 -4.86
N GLY A 101 -15.89 -9.75 -5.75
CA GLY A 101 -16.45 -9.58 -7.10
C GLY A 101 -16.41 -10.85 -7.96
N ALA A 102 -15.32 -11.62 -7.89
CA ALA A 102 -15.19 -12.88 -8.62
C ALA A 102 -16.20 -13.94 -8.12
N VAL A 103 -16.47 -13.98 -6.81
CA VAL A 103 -17.52 -14.83 -6.24
C VAL A 103 -18.92 -14.39 -6.71
N ASP A 104 -19.20 -13.09 -6.71
CA ASP A 104 -20.47 -12.56 -7.22
C ASP A 104 -20.68 -12.88 -8.71
N GLU A 105 -19.61 -12.83 -9.52
CA GLU A 105 -19.64 -13.17 -10.93
C GLU A 105 -19.87 -14.67 -11.16
N LEU A 106 -19.22 -15.53 -10.37
CA LEU A 106 -19.46 -16.98 -10.39
C LEU A 106 -20.92 -17.33 -10.07
N ILE A 107 -21.55 -16.61 -9.13
CA ILE A 107 -22.96 -16.82 -8.78
C ILE A 107 -23.86 -16.41 -9.96
N LYS A 108 -23.58 -15.27 -10.60
CA LYS A 108 -24.37 -14.76 -11.74
C LYS A 108 -24.27 -15.60 -13.00
N MET A 109 -23.17 -16.32 -13.21
CA MET A 109 -23.01 -17.23 -14.36
C MET A 109 -23.79 -18.54 -14.24
N GLN A 110 -24.19 -18.92 -13.02
CA GLN A 110 -24.89 -20.19 -12.75
C GLN A 110 -26.42 -20.05 -12.70
N LEU A 111 -26.95 -18.84 -12.83
CA LEU A 111 -28.38 -18.50 -12.92
C LEU A 111 -28.76 -18.20 -14.37
#